data_AF-A0A929ZCS9-F1
#
_entry.id   AF-A0A929ZCS9-F1
#
_cell.length_a   1.000
_cell.length_b   1.000
_cell.length_c   1.000
_cell.angle_alpha   90.00
_cell.angle_beta   90.00
_cell.angle_gamma   90.00
#
_symmetry.space_group_name_H-M   'P 1'
#
loop_
_entity.id
_entity.type
_entity.pdbx_description
1 polymer ?
#
loop_
_entity_poly.entity_id
_entity_poly.type
_entity_poly.pdbx_seq_one_letter_code
_entity_poly.pdbx_strand_id
1 'polypeptide(L)'
;MQIVGHVRFKEIEQLLAEHGLNDGGEVQKFIDNEVMRQSLPYMPNMNGVLQNAMMSQTVIGSGEIRQNTPYARYQYYGVLFVDPITLKGSFYDARTGRHWSRKGVAKIPDPNGRMLTYNTSKNALAGSHWFDRAMKDHGESIGRAAARLAKGRFVK
;
A
#
# COMPACT_ATOMS: atom_id res chain seq x y z
N MET A 1 63.64 8.26 15.26
CA MET A 1 62.60 9.23 14.89
C MET A 1 61.31 8.47 14.66
N GLN A 2 60.23 8.80 15.36
CA GLN A 2 58.97 8.05 15.29
C GLN A 2 57.85 9.00 14.88
N ILE A 3 57.02 8.59 13.93
CA ILE A 3 55.81 9.30 13.53
C ILE A 3 54.64 8.60 14.23
N VAL A 4 53.86 9.37 14.98
CA VAL A 4 52.59 8.91 15.58
C VAL A 4 51.46 9.65 14.88
N GLY A 5 50.60 8.90 14.19
CA GLY A 5 49.40 9.42 13.54
C GLY A 5 48.15 8.96 14.26
N HIS A 6 47.22 9.87 14.51
CA HIS A 6 45.89 9.55 15.02
C HIS A 6 44.85 9.82 13.95
N VAL A 7 44.00 8.83 13.68
CA VAL A 7 42.85 8.97 12.77
C VAL A 7 41.58 8.98 13.62
N ARG A 8 40.68 9.93 13.35
CA ARG A 8 39.38 10.04 14.01
C ARG A 8 38.28 9.90 12.97
N PHE A 9 37.32 9.03 13.26
CA PHE A 9 36.12 8.84 12.46
C PHE A 9 34.91 9.37 13.23
N LYS A 10 33.85 9.74 12.52
CA LYS A 10 32.56 10.04 13.15
C LYS A 10 31.91 8.75 13.64
N GLU A 11 31.06 8.87 14.64
CA GLU A 11 30.21 7.78 15.09
C GLU A 11 29.19 7.38 14.02
N ILE A 12 28.83 6.09 13.99
CA ILE A 12 27.90 5.55 12.98
C ILE A 12 26.55 6.26 13.03
N GLU A 13 26.00 6.49 14.23
CA GLU A 13 24.71 7.18 14.39
C GLU A 13 24.73 8.58 13.79
N GLN A 14 25.83 9.32 13.98
CA GLN A 14 26.01 10.63 13.38
C GLN A 14 26.06 10.52 11.85
N LEU A 15 26.79 9.54 11.31
CA LEU A 15 26.85 9.31 9.87
C LEU A 15 25.48 8.96 9.29
N LEU A 16 24.71 8.10 9.95
CA LEU A 16 23.36 7.73 9.51
C LEU A 16 22.42 8.93 9.53
N ALA A 17 22.43 9.73 10.60
CA ALA A 17 21.61 10.93 10.72
C ALA A 17 21.95 11.99 9.65
N GLU A 18 23.24 12.21 9.37
CA GLU A 18 23.71 13.15 8.33
C GLU A 18 23.25 12.74 6.91
N HIS A 19 22.87 11.49 6.71
CA HIS A 19 22.34 10.95 5.46
C HIS A 19 20.83 10.64 5.53
N GLY A 20 20.16 10.97 6.64
CA GLY A 20 18.73 10.71 6.84
C GLY A 20 18.36 9.23 6.93
N LEU A 21 19.32 8.36 7.23
CA LEU A 21 19.21 6.91 7.35
C LEU A 21 19.00 6.41 8.79
N ASN A 22 18.88 7.33 9.75
CA ASN A 22 18.46 6.98 11.11
C ASN A 22 17.03 6.41 11.10
N ASP A 23 16.66 5.73 12.17
CA ASP A 23 15.29 5.18 12.32
C ASP A 23 14.24 6.29 12.15
N GLY A 24 13.22 6.01 11.33
CA GLY A 24 12.21 6.99 10.91
C GLY A 24 12.75 8.25 10.24
N GLY A 25 13.99 8.23 9.74
CA GLY A 25 14.66 9.36 9.10
C GLY A 25 14.03 9.78 7.78
N GLU A 26 14.55 10.87 7.21
CA GLU A 26 14.02 11.48 5.99
C GLU A 26 13.97 10.51 4.79
N VAL A 27 14.90 9.55 4.72
CA VAL A 27 14.88 8.52 3.67
C VAL A 27 13.68 7.58 3.83
N GLN A 28 13.38 7.12 5.05
CA GLN A 28 12.22 6.25 5.27
C GLN A 28 10.91 7.00 5.05
N LYS A 29 10.80 8.24 5.53
CA LYS A 29 9.62 9.09 5.28
C LYS A 29 9.40 9.33 3.79
N PHE A 30 10.47 9.55 3.03
CA PHE A 30 10.40 9.68 1.57
C PHE A 30 9.85 8.41 0.92
N ILE A 31 10.39 7.24 1.30
CA ILE A 31 9.93 5.94 0.78
C ILE A 31 8.45 5.74 1.09
N ASP A 32 8.02 5.93 2.33
CA ASP A 32 6.62 5.74 2.74
C ASP A 32 5.67 6.61 1.92
N ASN A 33 6.00 7.89 1.76
CA ASN A 33 5.20 8.82 0.94
C ASN A 33 5.13 8.40 -0.53
N GLU A 34 6.25 8.01 -1.12
CA GLU A 34 6.28 7.60 -2.53
C GLU A 34 5.54 6.27 -2.76
N VAL A 35 5.68 5.31 -1.84
CA VAL A 35 4.94 4.05 -1.88
C VAL A 35 3.43 4.32 -1.83
N MET A 36 2.99 5.19 -0.92
CA MET A 36 1.58 5.59 -0.83
C MET A 36 1.12 6.28 -2.11
N ARG A 37 1.86 7.31 -2.56
CA ARG A 37 1.52 8.09 -3.76
C ARG A 37 1.39 7.23 -5.00
N GLN A 38 2.34 6.32 -5.21
CA GLN A 38 2.37 5.44 -6.38
C GLN A 38 1.35 4.30 -6.29
N SER A 39 0.89 3.93 -5.08
CA SER A 39 -0.17 2.93 -4.90
C SER A 39 -1.57 3.48 -5.20
N LEU A 40 -1.81 4.78 -4.99
CA LEU A 40 -3.16 5.39 -5.13
C LEU A 40 -3.86 5.07 -6.47
N PRO A 41 -3.22 5.14 -7.64
CA PRO A 41 -3.87 4.84 -8.93
C PRO A 41 -4.26 3.37 -9.12
N TYR A 42 -3.61 2.46 -8.39
CA TYR A 42 -3.87 1.01 -8.46
C TYR A 42 -4.97 0.56 -7.50
N MET A 43 -5.31 1.40 -6.53
CA MET A 43 -6.29 1.07 -5.50
C MET A 43 -7.73 1.16 -6.03
N PRO A 44 -8.64 0.28 -5.59
CA PRO A 44 -10.07 0.47 -5.81
C PRO A 44 -10.57 1.77 -5.17
N ASN A 45 -11.25 2.61 -5.95
CA ASN A 45 -11.74 3.89 -5.48
C ASN A 45 -13.19 4.14 -5.93
N MET A 46 -14.14 3.84 -5.04
CA MET A 46 -15.54 4.22 -5.24
C MET A 46 -15.84 5.55 -4.54
N ASN A 47 -15.54 5.64 -3.23
CA ASN A 47 -15.83 6.78 -2.36
C ASN A 47 -14.60 7.27 -1.56
N GLY A 48 -13.39 6.82 -1.92
CA GLY A 48 -12.15 7.22 -1.27
C GLY A 48 -11.85 6.58 0.09
N VAL A 49 -12.77 5.83 0.71
CA VAL A 49 -12.58 5.32 2.08
C VAL A 49 -11.34 4.44 2.23
N LEU A 50 -11.06 3.55 1.27
CA LEU A 50 -9.87 2.70 1.31
C LEU A 50 -8.56 3.51 1.20
N GLN A 51 -8.54 4.53 0.34
CA GLN A 51 -7.39 5.43 0.19
C GLN A 51 -7.20 6.27 1.45
N ASN A 52 -8.28 6.83 1.99
CA ASN A 52 -8.23 7.61 3.22
C ASN A 52 -7.79 6.77 4.42
N ALA A 53 -8.14 5.48 4.47
CA ALA A 53 -7.63 4.57 5.49
C ALA A 53 -6.11 4.43 5.39
N MET A 54 -5.56 4.31 4.18
CA MET A 54 -4.10 4.32 3.97
C MET A 54 -3.44 5.58 4.53
N MET A 55 -4.00 6.75 4.18
CA MET A 55 -3.46 8.04 4.58
C MET A 55 -3.53 8.29 6.09
N SER A 56 -4.61 7.83 6.74
CA SER A 56 -4.86 8.09 8.16
C SER A 56 -4.25 7.06 9.12
N GLN A 57 -4.00 5.84 8.65
CA GLN A 57 -3.51 4.75 9.51
C GLN A 57 -2.02 4.47 9.34
N THR A 58 -1.39 4.99 8.28
CA THR A 58 0.05 4.87 8.07
C THR A 58 0.78 5.95 8.86
N VAL A 59 1.76 5.55 9.66
CA VAL A 59 2.68 6.48 10.33
C VAL A 59 3.89 6.68 9.43
N ILE A 60 4.03 7.87 8.85
CA ILE A 60 5.14 8.18 7.94
C ILE A 60 6.47 8.10 8.69
N GLY A 61 7.42 7.34 8.13
CA GLY A 61 8.70 6.99 8.73
C GLY A 61 8.70 5.62 9.41
N SER A 62 7.55 4.95 9.58
CA SER A 62 7.50 3.63 10.20
C SER A 62 7.98 2.49 9.30
N GLY A 63 8.01 2.70 7.97
CA GLY A 63 8.26 1.63 7.02
C GLY A 63 7.09 0.65 6.84
N GLU A 64 5.92 0.95 7.41
CA GLU A 64 4.73 0.11 7.32
C GLU A 64 3.54 0.87 6.72
N ILE A 65 3.00 0.37 5.60
CA ILE A 65 1.76 0.90 5.01
C ILE A 65 0.56 0.15 5.60
N ARG A 66 -0.38 0.88 6.23
CA ARG A 66 -1.54 0.29 6.92
C ARG A 66 -2.85 0.64 6.23
N GLN A 67 -3.67 -0.38 5.97
CA GLN A 67 -5.00 -0.24 5.32
C GLN A 67 -6.02 -1.17 5.99
N ASN A 68 -6.39 -0.87 7.22
CA ASN A 68 -7.34 -1.62 8.02
C ASN A 68 -8.78 -1.11 7.80
N THR A 69 -9.46 -1.71 6.84
CA THR A 69 -10.93 -1.62 6.69
C THR A 69 -11.52 -3.02 6.61
N PRO A 70 -12.79 -3.25 7.01
CA PRO A 70 -13.40 -4.58 7.01
C PRO A 70 -13.35 -5.30 5.65
N TYR A 71 -13.24 -4.53 4.57
CA TYR A 71 -13.21 -5.04 3.20
C TYR A 71 -11.84 -5.02 2.53
N ALA A 72 -10.81 -4.46 3.17
CA ALA A 72 -9.49 -4.32 2.55
C ALA A 72 -8.94 -5.67 2.07
N ARG A 73 -9.07 -6.71 2.89
CA ARG A 73 -8.52 -8.04 2.58
C ARG A 73 -9.11 -8.64 1.31
N TYR A 74 -10.43 -8.74 1.20
CA TYR A 74 -11.03 -9.37 0.01
C TYR A 74 -10.86 -8.49 -1.23
N GLN A 75 -10.84 -7.16 -1.07
CA GLN A 75 -10.49 -6.25 -2.16
C GLN A 75 -9.04 -6.46 -2.62
N TYR A 76 -8.11 -6.70 -1.70
CA TYR A 76 -6.70 -6.92 -2.02
C TYR A 76 -6.53 -8.19 -2.85
N TYR A 77 -7.10 -9.31 -2.41
CA TYR A 77 -6.99 -10.57 -3.14
C TYR A 77 -7.95 -10.68 -4.33
N GLY A 78 -8.86 -9.73 -4.54
CA GLY A 78 -9.85 -9.75 -5.61
C GLY A 78 -10.88 -10.87 -5.54
N VAL A 79 -11.09 -11.43 -4.36
CA VAL A 79 -12.01 -12.55 -4.16
C VAL A 79 -13.43 -12.04 -3.97
N LEU A 80 -14.37 -12.55 -4.78
CA LEU A 80 -15.80 -12.26 -4.59
C LEU A 80 -16.34 -13.08 -3.41
N PHE A 81 -17.00 -12.40 -2.48
CA PHE A 81 -17.75 -13.02 -1.40
C PHE A 81 -19.23 -13.03 -1.73
N VAL A 82 -19.85 -14.21 -1.66
CA VAL A 82 -21.24 -14.46 -2.05
C VAL A 82 -22.03 -15.07 -0.91
N ASP A 83 -23.34 -14.91 -1.02
CA ASP A 83 -24.30 -15.68 -0.26
C ASP A 83 -24.19 -17.19 -0.58
N PRO A 84 -24.12 -18.09 0.43
CA PRO A 84 -23.85 -19.52 0.21
C PRO A 84 -24.97 -20.28 -0.52
N ILE A 85 -26.19 -19.74 -0.57
CA ILE A 85 -27.34 -20.40 -1.22
C ILE A 85 -27.56 -19.81 -2.60
N THR A 86 -27.62 -18.47 -2.68
CA THR A 86 -27.97 -17.78 -3.93
C THR A 86 -26.77 -17.50 -4.82
N LEU A 87 -25.55 -17.64 -4.28
CA LEU A 87 -24.29 -17.32 -4.94
C LEU A 87 -24.26 -15.88 -5.50
N LYS A 88 -24.91 -14.94 -4.83
CA LYS A 88 -24.88 -13.51 -5.19
C LYS A 88 -24.09 -12.70 -4.17
N GLY A 89 -23.26 -11.78 -4.65
CA GLY A 89 -22.50 -10.86 -3.79
C GLY A 89 -23.37 -9.78 -3.14
N SER A 90 -24.42 -9.33 -3.84
CA SER A 90 -25.49 -8.49 -3.28
C SER A 90 -26.73 -8.59 -4.16
N PHE A 91 -27.87 -8.17 -3.64
CA PHE A 91 -29.10 -7.95 -4.39
C PHE A 91 -29.26 -6.46 -4.66
N TYR A 92 -29.69 -6.10 -5.87
CA TYR A 92 -29.94 -4.72 -6.28
C TYR A 92 -31.44 -4.47 -6.39
N ASP A 93 -31.93 -3.43 -5.73
CA ASP A 93 -33.30 -2.95 -5.87
C ASP A 93 -33.33 -1.77 -6.86
N ALA A 94 -33.83 -2.01 -8.07
CA ALA A 94 -33.88 -1.01 -9.13
C ALA A 94 -34.80 0.18 -8.82
N ARG A 95 -35.79 0.04 -7.92
CA ARG A 95 -36.70 1.12 -7.55
C ARG A 95 -36.04 2.11 -6.61
N THR A 96 -35.20 1.62 -5.69
CA THR A 96 -34.54 2.44 -4.67
C THR A 96 -33.06 2.70 -4.94
N GLY A 97 -32.45 1.99 -5.89
CA GLY A 97 -31.02 2.01 -6.17
C GLY A 97 -30.16 1.33 -5.11
N ARG A 98 -30.77 0.65 -4.13
CA ARG A 98 -30.07 0.11 -2.96
C ARG A 98 -29.52 -1.28 -3.22
N HIS A 99 -28.27 -1.50 -2.78
CA HIS A 99 -27.72 -2.84 -2.60
C HIS A 99 -28.03 -3.39 -1.20
N TRP A 100 -28.41 -4.67 -1.12
CA TRP A 100 -28.68 -5.34 0.14
C TRP A 100 -28.18 -6.80 0.14
N SER A 101 -28.17 -7.44 1.31
CA SER A 101 -27.80 -8.84 1.52
C SER A 101 -28.75 -9.48 2.52
N ARG A 102 -28.96 -10.80 2.46
CA ARG A 102 -29.85 -11.52 3.39
C ARG A 102 -29.36 -11.33 4.83
N LYS A 103 -30.27 -10.94 5.73
CA LYS A 103 -29.95 -10.69 7.14
C LYS A 103 -29.50 -11.98 7.82
N GLY A 104 -28.42 -11.91 8.60
CA GLY A 104 -27.90 -13.05 9.38
C GLY A 104 -27.12 -14.09 8.59
N VAL A 105 -26.87 -13.88 7.30
CA VAL A 105 -26.14 -14.82 6.44
C VAL A 105 -24.69 -14.37 6.27
N ALA A 106 -23.76 -15.18 6.78
CA ALA A 106 -22.33 -14.98 6.53
C ALA A 106 -22.02 -15.27 5.05
N LYS A 107 -21.19 -14.43 4.43
CA LYS A 107 -20.74 -14.65 3.05
C LYS A 107 -19.54 -15.58 3.03
N ILE A 108 -19.46 -16.39 1.98
CA ILE A 108 -18.34 -17.27 1.69
C ILE A 108 -17.59 -16.78 0.45
N PRO A 109 -16.30 -17.10 0.27
CA PRO A 109 -15.66 -17.01 -1.04
C PRO A 109 -16.50 -17.73 -2.09
N ASP A 110 -16.59 -17.19 -3.29
CA ASP A 110 -17.37 -17.81 -4.35
C ASP A 110 -16.84 -19.22 -4.69
N PRO A 111 -17.64 -20.28 -4.51
CA PRO A 111 -17.19 -21.65 -4.77
C PRO A 111 -16.86 -21.90 -6.24
N ASN A 112 -17.36 -21.06 -7.16
CA ASN A 112 -17.03 -21.13 -8.58
C ASN A 112 -15.77 -20.33 -8.95
N GLY A 113 -15.08 -19.74 -7.97
CA GLY A 113 -13.85 -18.98 -8.19
C GLY A 113 -14.04 -17.65 -8.92
N ARG A 114 -15.26 -17.09 -8.94
CA ARG A 114 -15.47 -15.76 -9.52
C ARG A 114 -14.71 -14.70 -8.72
N MET A 115 -14.04 -13.81 -9.45
CA MET A 115 -13.29 -12.69 -8.88
C MET A 115 -14.10 -11.40 -8.92
N LEU A 116 -13.65 -10.41 -8.17
CA LEU A 116 -14.23 -9.06 -8.20
C LEU A 116 -13.97 -8.39 -9.54
N THR A 117 -15.00 -7.70 -10.05
CA THR A 117 -14.84 -6.71 -11.10
C THR A 117 -14.65 -5.33 -10.47
N TYR A 118 -13.54 -4.68 -10.76
CA TYR A 118 -13.22 -3.37 -10.19
C TYR A 118 -13.78 -2.23 -11.04
N ASN A 119 -14.24 -1.18 -10.36
CA ASN A 119 -14.56 0.08 -11.03
C ASN A 119 -13.26 0.84 -11.32
N THR A 120 -13.01 1.11 -12.61
CA THR A 120 -11.81 1.79 -13.10
C THR A 120 -12.07 3.23 -13.53
N SER A 121 -13.28 3.77 -13.30
CA SER A 121 -13.65 5.12 -13.77
C SER A 121 -12.86 6.24 -13.10
N LYS A 122 -12.53 6.09 -11.81
CA LYS A 122 -11.68 7.04 -11.06
C LYS A 122 -10.20 6.67 -11.14
N ASN A 123 -9.90 5.39 -11.09
CA ASN A 123 -8.56 4.83 -11.06
C ASN A 123 -8.44 3.79 -12.16
N ALA A 124 -7.82 4.16 -13.29
CA ALA A 124 -7.72 3.28 -14.45
C ALA A 124 -6.98 1.97 -14.17
N LEU A 125 -6.07 1.96 -13.19
CA LEU A 125 -5.26 0.80 -12.81
C LEU A 125 -5.87 0.02 -11.62
N ALA A 126 -7.08 0.39 -11.17
CA ALA A 126 -7.74 -0.25 -10.03
C ALA A 126 -7.83 -1.77 -10.18
N GLY A 127 -7.42 -2.50 -9.15
CA GLY A 127 -7.50 -3.96 -9.15
C GLY A 127 -6.87 -4.60 -7.92
N SER A 128 -6.92 -5.94 -7.88
CA SER A 128 -6.31 -6.76 -6.82
C SER A 128 -4.79 -6.55 -6.74
N HIS A 129 -4.19 -6.81 -5.58
CA HIS A 129 -2.76 -6.73 -5.35
C HIS A 129 -2.18 -5.37 -5.76
N TRP A 130 -2.90 -4.28 -5.45
CA TRP A 130 -2.54 -2.94 -5.89
C TRP A 130 -1.15 -2.52 -5.42
N PHE A 131 -0.77 -2.90 -4.20
CA PHE A 131 0.55 -2.63 -3.64
C PHE A 131 1.63 -3.39 -4.44
N ASP A 132 1.48 -4.70 -4.62
CA ASP A 132 2.45 -5.52 -5.34
C ASP A 132 2.64 -5.02 -6.78
N ARG A 133 1.56 -4.65 -7.47
CA ARG A 133 1.61 -4.10 -8.83
C ARG A 133 2.30 -2.74 -8.86
N ALA A 134 1.93 -1.83 -7.96
CA ALA A 134 2.58 -0.52 -7.87
C ALA A 134 4.08 -0.66 -7.56
N MET A 135 4.46 -1.57 -6.68
CA MET A 135 5.87 -1.80 -6.32
C MET A 135 6.66 -2.52 -7.41
N LYS A 136 6.00 -3.38 -8.19
CA LYS A 136 6.59 -3.95 -9.40
C LYS A 136 6.94 -2.85 -10.42
N ASP A 137 6.05 -1.87 -10.59
CA ASP A 137 6.21 -0.84 -11.62
C ASP A 137 7.07 0.35 -11.15
N HIS A 138 7.08 0.66 -9.85
CA HIS A 138 7.71 1.86 -9.31
C HIS A 138 8.75 1.61 -8.20
N GLY A 139 8.87 0.40 -7.66
CA GLY A 139 9.76 0.11 -6.52
C GLY A 139 11.22 0.47 -6.81
N GLU A 140 11.71 0.18 -8.02
CA GLU A 140 13.07 0.57 -8.42
C GLU A 140 13.26 2.08 -8.51
N SER A 141 12.28 2.83 -9.03
CA SER A 141 12.42 4.29 -9.16
C SER A 141 12.40 4.97 -7.79
N ILE A 142 11.57 4.46 -6.87
CA ILE A 142 11.55 4.87 -5.46
C ILE A 142 12.91 4.59 -4.81
N GLY A 143 13.43 3.37 -4.95
CA GLY A 143 14.74 2.99 -4.40
C GLY A 143 15.89 3.84 -4.94
N ARG A 144 15.88 4.16 -6.24
CA ARG A 144 16.87 5.07 -6.85
C ARG A 144 16.77 6.49 -6.30
N ALA A 145 15.56 7.01 -6.12
CA ALA A 145 15.36 8.34 -5.56
C ALA A 145 15.77 8.40 -4.07
N ALA A 146 15.42 7.38 -3.29
CA ALA A 146 15.83 7.24 -1.89
C ALA A 146 17.36 7.16 -1.75
N ALA A 147 18.03 6.39 -2.62
CA ALA A 147 19.49 6.32 -2.62
C ALA A 147 20.14 7.69 -2.92
N ARG A 148 19.59 8.47 -3.87
CA ARG A 148 20.09 9.84 -4.14
C ARG A 148 19.88 10.75 -2.94
N LEU A 149 18.74 10.66 -2.26
CA LEU A 149 18.47 11.42 -1.04
C LEU A 149 19.50 11.09 0.06
N ALA A 150 19.86 9.81 0.19
CA ALA A 150 20.90 9.33 1.09
C ALA A 150 22.34 9.59 0.59
N LYS A 151 22.54 10.34 -0.51
CA LYS A 151 23.84 10.57 -1.18
C LYS A 151 24.58 9.27 -1.57
N GLY A 152 23.84 8.20 -1.74
CA GLY A 152 24.34 6.87 -2.07
C GLY A 152 24.01 6.45 -3.50
N ARG A 153 24.25 5.16 -3.78
CA ARG A 153 23.94 4.51 -5.05
C ARG A 153 22.99 3.35 -4.80
N PHE A 154 21.90 3.29 -5.56
CA PHE A 154 20.97 2.17 -5.52
C PHE A 154 21.64 0.93 -6.14
N VAL A 155 21.59 -0.18 -5.40
CA VAL A 155 22.02 -1.51 -5.82
C VAL A 155 20.82 -2.43 -5.64
N LYS A 156 20.55 -3.25 -6.65
CA LYS A 156 19.43 -4.19 -6.67
C LYS A 156 19.86 -5.54 -6.12
#